data_AF-A0A7S2BKZ9-F1
#
_entry.id   AF-A0A7S2BKZ9-F1
#
_cell.length_a   1.000
_cell.length_b   1.000
_cell.length_c   1.000
_cell.angle_alpha   90.00
_cell.angle_beta   90.00
_cell.angle_gamma   90.00
#
_symmetry.space_group_name_H-M   'P 1'
#
loop_
_entity.id
_entity.type
_entity.pdbx_description
1 polymer ?
#
loop_
_entity_poly.entity_id
_entity_poly.type
_entity_poly.pdbx_seq_one_letter_code
_entity_poly.pdbx_strand_id
1 'polypeptide(L)'
;SLDKRHYFGSPPPRNLDRPPSCAQECAWVWWRMWNEATEALGDLYPATTGSNLHGFNSAKSTDTTSHSPLARAITTNGPWIIDGNKGNPIHFHIRGRISGARGSGTWEVVGELSVQVTLCGTHTLTFDSTTEPTKFTVGSGKSGILSRLRGGSLGTTGALDERFHTSRAPGWKVGNAELPGVKRLLGSGPWAWSGISTMAFYDHGVLITPWGQGIYYPHPDLAEAVVLEFAGAKHHVTTFECHKFTSVRETDGEKVEGWVQLGGPGSCN
;
A
#
# COMPACT_ATOMS: atom_id res chain seq x y z
N SER A 1 -1.67 16.57 -3.19
CA SER A 1 -0.66 17.59 -2.81
C SER A 1 -0.52 18.56 -3.96
N LEU A 2 -0.49 19.88 -3.70
CA LEU A 2 -0.39 20.95 -4.71
C LEU A 2 1.05 21.35 -5.08
N ASP A 3 2.05 20.58 -4.64
CA ASP A 3 3.44 20.84 -5.01
C ASP A 3 3.65 20.69 -6.53
N LYS A 4 4.27 21.70 -7.17
CA LYS A 4 4.56 21.73 -8.61
C LYS A 4 5.34 20.50 -9.11
N ARG A 5 6.18 19.91 -8.26
CA ARG A 5 6.94 18.68 -8.58
C ARG A 5 6.01 17.50 -8.87
N HIS A 6 4.79 17.50 -8.35
CA HIS A 6 3.79 16.45 -8.57
C HIS A 6 3.10 16.50 -9.93
N TYR A 7 3.15 17.64 -10.61
CA TYR A 7 2.50 17.84 -11.89
C TYR A 7 3.51 17.95 -13.03
N PHE A 8 4.78 17.66 -12.77
CA PHE A 8 5.87 17.65 -13.76
C PHE A 8 5.92 18.93 -14.61
N GLY A 9 5.69 20.07 -13.96
CA GLY A 9 5.67 21.38 -14.61
C GLY A 9 4.34 21.76 -15.27
N SER A 10 3.36 20.86 -15.32
CA SER A 10 1.97 21.17 -15.68
C SER A 10 1.24 21.85 -14.51
N PRO A 11 0.22 22.67 -14.78
CA PRO A 11 -0.70 23.11 -13.74
C PRO A 11 -1.49 21.93 -13.15
N PRO A 12 -1.88 21.96 -11.87
CA PRO A 12 -2.79 20.95 -11.32
C PRO A 12 -4.14 20.94 -12.06
N PRO A 13 -4.92 19.85 -12.00
CA PRO A 13 -6.21 19.77 -12.67
C PRO A 13 -7.18 20.84 -12.13
N ARG A 14 -8.06 21.33 -13.02
CA ARG A 14 -9.07 22.35 -12.65
C ARG A 14 -9.96 21.88 -11.51
N ASN A 15 -10.41 20.63 -11.56
CA ASN A 15 -11.25 20.04 -10.53
C ASN A 15 -10.46 18.96 -9.79
N LEU A 16 -10.11 19.24 -8.54
CA LEU A 16 -9.61 18.22 -7.63
C LEU A 16 -10.74 17.31 -7.16
N ASP A 17 -10.44 16.02 -7.02
CA ASP A 17 -11.33 15.06 -6.37
C ASP A 17 -11.61 15.48 -4.92
N ARG A 18 -12.83 15.19 -4.45
CA ARG A 18 -13.24 15.44 -3.07
C ARG A 18 -12.30 14.71 -2.10
N PRO A 19 -11.86 15.37 -1.00
CA PRO A 19 -11.17 14.67 0.07
C PRO A 19 -12.04 13.54 0.62
N PRO A 20 -11.44 12.47 1.18
CA PRO A 20 -12.22 11.47 1.90
C PRO A 20 -12.94 12.10 3.09
N SER A 21 -14.08 11.53 3.50
CA SER A 21 -14.94 12.03 4.61
C SER A 21 -14.15 12.36 5.89
N CYS A 22 -13.15 11.55 6.19
CA CYS A 22 -12.32 11.64 7.38
C CYS A 22 -11.10 12.59 7.25
N ALA A 23 -10.92 13.26 6.10
CA ALA A 23 -9.83 14.22 5.93
C ALA A 23 -10.01 15.40 6.91
N GLN A 24 -8.91 15.97 7.39
CA GLN A 24 -8.96 17.15 8.24
C GLN A 24 -9.71 18.30 7.53
N GLU A 25 -10.39 19.15 8.30
CA GLU A 25 -11.15 20.29 7.77
C GLU A 25 -10.32 21.16 6.82
N CYS A 26 -9.04 21.35 7.12
CA CYS A 26 -8.13 22.07 6.24
C CYS A 26 -8.08 21.49 4.82
N ALA A 27 -8.10 20.16 4.64
CA ALA A 27 -8.11 19.54 3.33
C ALA A 27 -9.41 19.85 2.55
N TRP A 28 -10.54 19.88 3.25
CA TRP A 28 -11.84 20.27 2.68
C TRP A 28 -11.88 21.74 2.28
N VAL A 29 -11.36 22.62 3.14
CA VAL A 29 -11.22 24.05 2.86
C VAL A 29 -10.31 24.26 1.66
N TRP A 30 -9.13 23.64 1.64
CA TRP A 30 -8.19 23.72 0.52
C TRP A 30 -8.79 23.20 -0.79
N TRP A 31 -9.47 22.04 -0.75
CA TRP A 31 -10.16 21.48 -1.91
C TRP A 31 -11.21 22.45 -2.46
N ARG A 32 -12.05 23.02 -1.59
CA ARG A 32 -13.08 23.99 -1.99
C ARG A 32 -12.45 25.25 -2.58
N MET A 33 -11.51 25.88 -1.87
CA MET A 33 -10.84 27.10 -2.32
C MET A 33 -10.13 26.90 -3.66
N TRP A 34 -9.49 25.75 -3.86
CA TRP A 34 -8.84 25.44 -5.13
C TRP A 34 -9.86 25.38 -6.28
N ASN A 35 -10.90 24.57 -6.12
CA ASN A 35 -11.91 24.37 -7.17
C ASN A 35 -12.69 25.66 -7.47
N GLU A 36 -13.02 26.47 -6.44
CA GLU A 36 -13.64 27.78 -6.63
C GLU A 36 -12.71 28.75 -7.38
N ALA A 37 -11.41 28.76 -7.04
CA ALA A 37 -10.45 29.63 -7.70
C ALA A 37 -10.19 29.23 -9.16
N THR A 38 -10.05 27.94 -9.46
CA THR A 38 -9.85 27.45 -10.83
C THR A 38 -11.09 27.62 -11.69
N GLU A 39 -12.30 27.51 -11.12
CA GLU A 39 -13.56 27.83 -11.79
C GLU A 39 -13.63 29.33 -12.12
N ALA A 40 -13.32 30.20 -11.15
CA ALA A 40 -13.32 31.66 -11.35
C ALA A 40 -12.31 32.13 -12.40
N LEU A 41 -11.20 31.41 -12.59
CA LEU A 41 -10.21 31.71 -13.63
C LEU A 41 -10.70 31.38 -15.04
N GLY A 42 -11.74 30.56 -15.21
CA GLY A 42 -12.32 30.24 -16.52
C GLY A 42 -11.24 29.86 -17.55
N ASP A 43 -11.24 30.48 -18.71
CA ASP A 43 -10.29 30.20 -19.80
C ASP A 43 -8.85 30.69 -19.53
N LEU A 44 -8.64 31.54 -18.50
CA LEU A 44 -7.30 31.97 -18.10
C LEU A 44 -6.52 30.86 -17.41
N TYR A 45 -7.20 29.85 -16.86
CA TYR A 45 -6.52 28.70 -16.27
C TYR A 45 -5.92 27.81 -17.38
N PRO A 46 -4.60 27.62 -17.42
CA PRO A 46 -3.95 26.93 -18.52
C PRO A 46 -4.53 25.52 -18.69
N ALA A 47 -4.88 25.19 -19.94
CA ALA A 47 -5.31 23.84 -20.28
C ALA A 47 -4.23 22.85 -19.85
N THR A 48 -4.63 21.76 -19.21
CA THR A 48 -3.74 20.63 -18.92
C THR A 48 -3.35 19.96 -20.24
N THR A 49 -2.32 20.50 -20.90
CA THR A 49 -1.77 19.99 -22.16
C THR A 49 -0.77 18.85 -21.95
N GLY A 50 -0.47 18.51 -20.69
CA GLY A 50 0.40 17.40 -20.33
C GLY A 50 -0.33 16.07 -20.33
N SER A 51 -0.07 15.23 -21.34
CA SER A 51 -0.38 13.79 -21.37
C SER A 51 0.30 12.98 -20.25
N ASN A 52 1.04 13.64 -19.35
CA ASN A 52 1.88 13.06 -18.32
C ASN A 52 1.34 13.32 -16.91
N LEU A 53 0.05 13.63 -16.78
CA LEU A 53 -0.67 13.54 -15.50
C LEU A 53 -0.76 12.06 -15.09
N HIS A 54 0.36 11.47 -14.69
CA HIS A 54 0.33 10.37 -13.75
C HIS A 54 -0.21 10.97 -12.45
N GLY A 55 -1.53 11.03 -12.34
CA GLY A 55 -2.19 11.47 -11.12
C GLY A 55 -1.60 10.70 -9.93
N PHE A 56 -1.65 11.30 -8.74
CA PHE A 56 -1.46 10.54 -7.50
C PHE A 56 -2.42 9.34 -7.40
N ASN A 57 -3.46 9.32 -8.27
CA ASN A 57 -4.35 8.20 -8.58
C ASN A 57 -3.95 7.44 -9.87
N SER A 58 -2.67 7.20 -10.15
CA SER A 58 -2.29 6.26 -11.23
C SER A 58 -2.47 4.81 -10.78
N ALA A 59 -2.61 4.56 -9.47
CA ALA A 59 -3.61 3.60 -9.07
C ALA A 59 -4.93 4.23 -9.48
N LYS A 60 -5.38 3.97 -10.71
CA LYS A 60 -6.83 3.91 -10.94
C LYS A 60 -7.29 3.08 -9.75
N SER A 61 -7.99 3.71 -8.81
CA SER A 61 -8.93 3.00 -7.97
C SER A 61 -10.01 2.53 -8.93
N THR A 62 -9.65 1.66 -9.88
CA THR A 62 -10.59 0.72 -10.41
C THR A 62 -10.95 -0.08 -9.18
N ASP A 63 -12.18 0.11 -8.74
CA ASP A 63 -12.86 -0.66 -7.71
C ASP A 63 -12.55 -2.17 -7.80
N THR A 64 -12.20 -2.65 -8.99
CA THR A 64 -11.77 -4.02 -9.29
C THR A 64 -10.54 -4.49 -8.50
N THR A 65 -9.62 -3.62 -8.09
CA THR A 65 -8.45 -4.01 -7.27
C THR A 65 -8.78 -4.23 -5.80
N SER A 66 -9.94 -3.79 -5.32
CA SER A 66 -10.31 -3.90 -3.90
C SER A 66 -11.27 -5.08 -3.62
N HIS A 67 -11.84 -5.70 -4.65
CA HIS A 67 -12.95 -6.64 -4.51
C HIS A 67 -12.74 -8.03 -5.12
N SER A 68 -11.71 -8.25 -5.93
CA SER A 68 -11.49 -9.61 -6.45
C SER A 68 -10.94 -10.54 -5.36
N PRO A 69 -11.28 -11.86 -5.39
CA PRO A 69 -10.71 -12.83 -4.47
C PRO A 69 -9.18 -12.82 -4.49
N LEU A 70 -8.58 -12.72 -5.68
CA LEU A 70 -7.13 -12.69 -5.85
C LEU A 70 -6.52 -11.46 -5.19
N ALA A 71 -7.09 -10.28 -5.41
CA ALA A 71 -6.60 -9.04 -4.81
C ALA A 71 -6.62 -9.08 -3.29
N ARG A 72 -7.71 -9.59 -2.71
CA ARG A 72 -7.81 -9.80 -1.26
C ARG A 72 -6.72 -10.77 -0.81
N ALA A 73 -6.62 -11.94 -1.43
CA ALA A 73 -5.67 -12.96 -1.01
C ALA A 73 -4.21 -12.49 -1.08
N ILE A 74 -3.78 -11.80 -2.13
CA ILE A 74 -2.37 -11.38 -2.26
C ILE A 74 -1.99 -10.21 -1.34
N THR A 75 -2.95 -9.37 -0.96
CA THR A 75 -2.73 -8.27 -0.01
C THR A 75 -2.75 -8.75 1.44
N THR A 76 -3.53 -9.78 1.77
CA THR A 76 -3.61 -10.32 3.13
C THR A 76 -2.56 -11.39 3.42
N ASN A 77 -2.15 -12.21 2.45
CA ASN A 77 -1.33 -13.40 2.71
C ASN A 77 0.18 -13.19 2.54
N GLY A 78 0.61 -11.99 2.12
CA GLY A 78 2.02 -11.67 1.96
C GLY A 78 2.86 -11.81 3.25
N PRO A 79 4.16 -11.48 3.22
CA PRO A 79 4.92 -10.94 2.09
C PRO A 79 5.32 -12.00 1.05
N TRP A 80 5.69 -11.54 -0.15
CA TRP A 80 6.03 -12.41 -1.28
C TRP A 80 7.52 -12.35 -1.61
N ILE A 81 8.15 -13.51 -1.76
CA ILE A 81 9.59 -13.65 -2.05
C ILE A 81 9.80 -13.87 -3.53
N ILE A 82 10.62 -13.03 -4.16
CA ILE A 82 11.00 -13.17 -5.57
C ILE A 82 12.29 -13.97 -5.68
N ASP A 83 12.30 -14.98 -6.55
CA ASP A 83 13.46 -15.84 -6.88
C ASP A 83 14.20 -16.35 -5.62
N GLY A 84 13.45 -16.66 -4.55
CA GLY A 84 14.00 -17.15 -3.29
C GLY A 84 14.74 -16.11 -2.43
N ASN A 85 14.80 -14.83 -2.83
CA ASN A 85 15.50 -13.78 -2.08
C ASN A 85 14.69 -13.31 -0.85
N LYS A 86 14.87 -14.02 0.27
CA LYS A 86 14.19 -13.74 1.55
C LYS A 86 14.49 -12.37 2.16
N GLY A 87 15.56 -11.69 1.74
CA GLY A 87 15.93 -10.37 2.27
C GLY A 87 15.09 -9.23 1.71
N ASN A 88 14.50 -9.42 0.53
CA ASN A 88 13.86 -8.36 -0.23
C ASN A 88 12.45 -8.75 -0.70
N PRO A 89 11.51 -9.02 0.24
CA PRO A 89 10.13 -9.29 -0.12
C PRO A 89 9.49 -8.12 -0.89
N ILE A 90 8.48 -8.46 -1.68
CA ILE A 90 7.49 -7.49 -2.18
C ILE A 90 6.21 -7.59 -1.36
N HIS A 91 5.56 -6.45 -1.22
CA HIS A 91 4.39 -6.22 -0.40
C HIS A 91 3.30 -5.64 -1.29
N PHE A 92 2.22 -6.39 -1.50
CA PHE A 92 1.02 -5.88 -2.13
C PHE A 92 0.15 -5.21 -1.07
N HIS A 93 -0.34 -4.03 -1.37
CA HIS A 93 -1.26 -3.27 -0.54
C HIS A 93 -2.54 -3.00 -1.32
N ILE A 94 -3.66 -2.89 -0.60
CA ILE A 94 -4.93 -2.44 -1.15
C ILE A 94 -4.75 -1.11 -1.89
N ARG A 95 -5.67 -0.82 -2.81
CA ARG A 95 -5.62 0.33 -3.73
C ARG A 95 -4.47 0.27 -4.74
N GLY A 96 -4.06 -0.95 -5.11
CA GLY A 96 -3.14 -1.15 -6.23
C GLY A 96 -1.74 -0.62 -5.96
N ARG A 97 -1.25 -0.67 -4.70
CA ARG A 97 0.09 -0.21 -4.32
C ARG A 97 1.00 -1.39 -4.03
N ILE A 98 2.24 -1.32 -4.49
CA ILE A 98 3.25 -2.34 -4.23
C ILE A 98 4.52 -1.69 -3.69
N SER A 99 5.19 -2.32 -2.73
CA SER A 99 6.47 -1.86 -2.19
C SER A 99 7.43 -3.02 -1.95
N GLY A 100 8.72 -2.76 -1.94
CA GLY A 100 9.76 -3.71 -1.58
C GLY A 100 11.13 -3.05 -1.58
N ALA A 101 12.19 -3.82 -1.41
CA ALA A 101 13.56 -3.29 -1.39
C ALA A 101 13.97 -2.57 -2.69
N ARG A 102 13.32 -2.91 -3.81
CA ARG A 102 13.57 -2.31 -5.14
C ARG A 102 12.82 -0.99 -5.36
N GLY A 103 12.03 -0.55 -4.39
CA GLY A 103 11.24 0.68 -4.47
C GLY A 103 9.75 0.44 -4.33
N SER A 104 8.96 1.39 -4.82
CA SER A 104 7.50 1.37 -4.77
C SER A 104 6.91 1.53 -6.16
N GLY A 105 5.68 1.03 -6.33
CA GLY A 105 5.03 0.97 -7.62
C GLY A 105 3.51 0.85 -7.51
N THR A 106 2.90 0.44 -8.61
CA THR A 106 1.46 0.14 -8.67
C THR A 106 1.19 -1.27 -9.16
N TRP A 107 0.01 -1.80 -8.89
CA TRP A 107 -0.45 -3.06 -9.44
C TRP A 107 -1.97 -3.04 -9.66
N GLU A 108 -2.44 -3.86 -10.58
CA GLU A 108 -3.86 -4.07 -10.83
C GLU A 108 -4.18 -5.50 -11.28
N VAL A 109 -5.40 -5.96 -11.03
CA VAL A 109 -5.87 -7.27 -11.49
C VAL A 109 -6.23 -7.18 -12.97
N VAL A 110 -5.61 -8.00 -13.82
CA VAL A 110 -5.80 -8.01 -15.28
C VAL A 110 -6.37 -9.32 -15.82
N GLY A 111 -6.52 -10.33 -14.95
CA GLY A 111 -7.15 -11.61 -15.26
C GLY A 111 -7.53 -12.34 -13.98
N GLU A 112 -8.14 -13.52 -14.11
CA GLU A 112 -8.59 -14.32 -12.96
C GLU A 112 -7.43 -14.64 -12.01
N LEU A 113 -6.30 -15.10 -12.55
CA LEU A 113 -5.09 -15.45 -11.82
C LEU A 113 -3.95 -14.44 -12.02
N SER A 114 -4.20 -13.34 -12.74
CA SER A 114 -3.12 -12.47 -13.22
C SER A 114 -3.27 -11.03 -12.73
N VAL A 115 -2.15 -10.46 -12.31
CA VAL A 115 -2.03 -9.04 -11.99
C VAL A 115 -0.96 -8.41 -12.88
N GLN A 116 -1.14 -7.15 -13.24
CA GLN A 116 -0.09 -6.32 -13.82
C GLN A 116 0.58 -5.53 -12.70
N VAL A 117 1.90 -5.52 -12.66
CA VAL A 117 2.71 -4.78 -11.69
C VAL A 117 3.58 -3.79 -12.45
N THR A 118 3.56 -2.54 -12.01
CA THR A 118 4.50 -1.50 -12.44
C THR A 118 5.47 -1.22 -11.30
N LEU A 119 6.62 -1.90 -11.31
CA LEU A 119 7.72 -1.77 -10.36
C LEU A 119 9.03 -2.04 -11.12
N CYS A 120 9.80 -0.99 -11.40
CA CYS A 120 11.02 -1.06 -12.24
C CYS A 120 10.79 -1.55 -13.68
N GLY A 121 9.58 -1.34 -14.17
CA GLY A 121 9.08 -1.89 -15.43
C GLY A 121 7.67 -2.41 -15.24
N THR A 122 7.04 -2.81 -16.33
CA THR A 122 5.70 -3.42 -16.30
C THR A 122 5.84 -4.92 -16.49
N HIS A 123 5.33 -5.67 -15.52
CA HIS A 123 5.37 -7.13 -15.44
C HIS A 123 3.96 -7.67 -15.28
N THR A 124 3.71 -8.88 -15.78
CA THR A 124 2.48 -9.61 -15.47
C THR A 124 2.86 -10.73 -14.52
N LEU A 125 2.22 -10.80 -13.36
CA LEU A 125 2.37 -11.94 -12.45
C LEU A 125 1.16 -12.84 -12.59
N THR A 126 1.39 -14.15 -12.70
CA THR A 126 0.33 -15.16 -12.74
C THR A 126 0.44 -16.08 -11.56
N PHE A 127 -0.55 -16.03 -10.67
CA PHE A 127 -0.66 -16.82 -9.45
C PHE A 127 -1.24 -18.20 -9.71
N ASP A 128 -1.05 -19.12 -8.77
CA ASP A 128 -1.53 -20.49 -8.83
C ASP A 128 -2.96 -20.69 -8.30
N SER A 129 -3.51 -19.71 -7.58
CA SER A 129 -4.87 -19.76 -7.02
C SER A 129 -5.45 -18.35 -6.87
N THR A 130 -6.78 -18.23 -6.96
CA THR A 130 -7.50 -16.97 -6.77
C THR A 130 -7.80 -16.67 -5.30
N THR A 131 -7.85 -17.67 -4.43
CA THR A 131 -8.23 -17.52 -3.02
C THR A 131 -7.12 -17.85 -2.05
N GLU A 132 -6.25 -18.79 -2.42
CA GLU A 132 -5.13 -19.27 -1.61
C GLU A 132 -3.85 -19.32 -2.47
N PRO A 133 -3.43 -18.20 -3.07
CA PRO A 133 -2.23 -18.17 -3.88
C PRO A 133 -1.02 -18.49 -3.00
N THR A 134 -0.14 -19.36 -3.47
CA THR A 134 1.12 -19.72 -2.79
C THR A 134 2.34 -19.34 -3.61
N LYS A 135 2.19 -19.20 -4.93
CA LYS A 135 3.28 -18.88 -5.86
C LYS A 135 2.77 -18.14 -7.08
N PHE A 136 3.70 -17.50 -7.78
CA PHE A 136 3.45 -16.89 -9.08
C PHE A 136 4.65 -17.02 -10.01
N THR A 137 4.38 -16.87 -11.31
CA THR A 137 5.40 -16.70 -12.35
C THR A 137 5.39 -15.27 -12.87
N VAL A 138 6.54 -14.77 -13.29
CA VAL A 138 6.72 -13.42 -13.84
C VAL A 138 6.76 -13.51 -15.37
N GLY A 139 5.69 -13.05 -16.01
CA GLY A 139 5.63 -12.81 -17.45
C GLY A 139 6.22 -11.45 -17.83
N SER A 140 6.81 -11.36 -19.01
CA SER A 140 7.17 -10.07 -19.59
C SER A 140 5.89 -9.35 -20.04
N GLY A 141 5.64 -8.16 -19.49
CA GLY A 141 4.61 -7.27 -20.03
C GLY A 141 4.95 -6.90 -21.47
N LYS A 142 3.94 -6.54 -22.29
CA LYS A 142 4.13 -6.00 -23.64
C LYS A 142 4.92 -4.67 -23.58
N SER A 143 6.22 -4.76 -23.41
CA SER A 143 7.13 -3.64 -23.31
C SER A 143 7.66 -3.35 -24.71
N GLY A 144 7.32 -2.17 -25.24
CA GLY A 144 7.92 -1.66 -26.48
C GLY A 144 9.45 -1.62 -26.40
N ILE A 145 10.11 -1.45 -27.54
CA ILE A 145 11.58 -1.49 -27.70
C ILE A 145 12.33 -0.59 -26.67
N LEU A 146 11.73 0.52 -26.24
CA LEU A 146 12.32 1.46 -25.28
C LEU A 146 12.33 0.96 -23.82
N SER A 147 11.39 0.09 -23.43
CA SER A 147 11.31 -0.47 -22.07
C SER A 147 12.37 -1.54 -21.79
N ARG A 148 12.97 -2.13 -22.84
CA ARG A 148 14.08 -3.09 -22.71
C ARG A 148 15.41 -2.45 -22.29
N LEU A 149 15.54 -1.13 -22.43
CA LEU A 149 16.80 -0.42 -22.18
C LEU A 149 16.94 0.16 -20.76
N ARG A 150 15.88 0.08 -19.92
CA ARG A 150 15.91 0.64 -18.55
C ARG A 150 15.26 -0.22 -17.46
N GLY A 151 14.55 -1.30 -17.79
CA GLY A 151 13.85 -2.11 -16.79
C GLY A 151 14.75 -3.22 -16.21
N GLY A 152 15.13 -3.11 -14.93
CA GLY A 152 15.69 -4.25 -14.20
C GLY A 152 14.62 -5.34 -14.09
N SER A 153 14.98 -6.60 -14.33
CA SER A 153 13.99 -7.70 -14.26
C SER A 153 13.52 -7.89 -12.82
N LEU A 154 12.22 -7.79 -12.56
CA LEU A 154 11.63 -8.06 -11.23
C LEU A 154 12.08 -9.43 -10.68
N GLY A 155 12.15 -10.42 -11.55
CA GLY A 155 12.57 -11.79 -11.30
C GLY A 155 11.89 -12.73 -12.28
N THR A 156 11.90 -14.04 -12.01
CA THR A 156 11.24 -15.06 -12.84
C THR A 156 10.05 -15.73 -12.14
N THR A 157 10.14 -15.89 -10.82
CA THR A 157 9.12 -16.55 -10.00
C THR A 157 9.01 -15.86 -8.65
N GLY A 158 7.89 -16.06 -7.96
CA GLY A 158 7.81 -15.74 -6.55
C GLY A 158 6.91 -16.70 -5.80
N ALA A 159 7.10 -16.74 -4.50
CA ALA A 159 6.37 -17.60 -3.60
C ALA A 159 6.10 -16.86 -2.29
N LEU A 160 5.03 -17.24 -1.61
CA LEU A 160 4.88 -16.87 -0.23
C LEU A 160 5.95 -17.58 0.58
N ASP A 161 6.49 -16.87 1.57
CA ASP A 161 7.46 -17.48 2.47
C ASP A 161 6.70 -18.24 3.56
N GLU A 162 6.96 -19.54 3.64
CA GLU A 162 6.36 -20.49 4.58
C GLU A 162 6.41 -20.00 6.02
N ARG A 163 7.40 -19.17 6.37
CA ARG A 163 7.52 -18.57 7.70
C ARG A 163 6.38 -17.58 8.03
N PHE A 164 5.56 -17.18 7.06
CA PHE A 164 4.45 -16.22 7.24
C PHE A 164 3.06 -16.85 7.09
N HIS A 165 3.01 -18.15 6.80
CA HIS A 165 1.76 -18.90 6.60
C HIS A 165 1.20 -19.58 7.84
N THR A 166 1.96 -19.56 8.93
CA THR A 166 1.51 -20.05 10.24
C THR A 166 1.42 -18.87 11.17
N SER A 167 0.36 -18.82 11.99
CA SER A 167 0.22 -17.75 12.98
C SER A 167 1.42 -17.69 13.89
N ARG A 168 2.03 -16.51 13.93
CA ARG A 168 3.10 -16.19 14.88
C ARG A 168 2.59 -15.53 16.14
N ALA A 169 1.39 -14.94 16.07
CA ALA A 169 0.74 -14.38 17.25
C ALA A 169 0.06 -15.50 18.06
N PRO A 170 0.40 -15.67 19.35
CA PRO A 170 -0.30 -16.60 20.23
C PRO A 170 -1.80 -16.27 20.26
N GLY A 171 -2.65 -17.28 19.97
CA GLY A 171 -4.11 -17.11 20.06
C GLY A 171 -4.76 -16.37 18.89
N TRP A 172 -4.06 -16.12 17.77
CA TRP A 172 -4.72 -15.64 16.55
C TRP A 172 -5.79 -16.64 16.09
N LYS A 173 -6.94 -16.11 15.67
CA LYS A 173 -8.05 -16.88 15.12
C LYS A 173 -8.49 -16.24 13.81
N VAL A 174 -9.03 -17.04 12.89
CA VAL A 174 -9.55 -16.56 11.59
C VAL A 174 -10.53 -15.39 11.76
N GLY A 175 -11.40 -15.44 12.78
CA GLY A 175 -12.36 -14.37 13.08
C GLY A 175 -11.73 -13.04 13.52
N ASN A 176 -10.46 -13.03 13.91
CA ASN A 176 -9.76 -11.80 14.31
C ASN A 176 -9.56 -10.83 13.13
N ALA A 177 -9.49 -11.34 11.90
CA ALA A 177 -9.34 -10.54 10.69
C ALA A 177 -10.50 -9.54 10.48
N GLU A 178 -11.68 -9.84 11.03
CA GLU A 178 -12.87 -9.00 10.89
C GLU A 178 -13.01 -7.95 12.00
N LEU A 179 -12.15 -7.96 13.02
CA LEU A 179 -12.16 -6.95 14.07
C LEU A 179 -11.76 -5.59 13.48
N PRO A 180 -12.47 -4.49 13.81
CA PRO A 180 -12.27 -3.18 13.18
C PRO A 180 -10.81 -2.72 13.12
N GLY A 181 -10.07 -2.82 14.24
CA GLY A 181 -8.66 -2.45 14.29
C GLY A 181 -7.77 -3.28 13.38
N VAL A 182 -8.00 -4.59 13.31
CA VAL A 182 -7.27 -5.50 12.42
C VAL A 182 -7.62 -5.21 10.97
N LYS A 183 -8.91 -5.12 10.66
CA LYS A 183 -9.43 -4.92 9.30
C LYS A 183 -8.93 -3.64 8.65
N ARG A 184 -8.70 -2.57 9.45
CA ARG A 184 -8.12 -1.32 8.95
C ARG A 184 -6.64 -1.43 8.62
N LEU A 185 -5.90 -2.34 9.25
CA LEU A 185 -4.47 -2.53 9.04
C LEU A 185 -4.19 -3.59 7.97
N LEU A 186 -4.93 -4.69 7.98
CA LEU A 186 -4.70 -5.87 7.15
C LEU A 186 -4.71 -5.55 5.65
N GLY A 187 -3.59 -5.85 4.97
CA GLY A 187 -3.39 -5.56 3.55
C GLY A 187 -3.35 -4.08 3.19
N SER A 188 -3.56 -3.17 4.16
CA SER A 188 -3.41 -1.74 3.95
C SER A 188 -1.95 -1.31 4.11
N GLY A 189 -1.58 -0.23 3.44
CA GLY A 189 -0.21 0.26 3.44
C GLY A 189 0.20 0.88 2.10
N PRO A 190 1.49 1.16 1.93
CA PRO A 190 2.57 0.99 2.92
C PRO A 190 2.38 1.91 4.13
N TRP A 191 2.58 1.42 5.35
CA TRP A 191 2.48 2.24 6.58
C TRP A 191 3.81 2.88 6.94
N ALA A 192 3.77 4.09 7.48
CA ALA A 192 4.89 4.72 8.19
C ALA A 192 4.60 4.79 9.68
N TRP A 193 5.65 4.64 10.49
CA TRP A 193 5.63 4.71 11.94
C TRP A 193 6.62 5.76 12.41
N SER A 194 6.13 6.83 13.01
CA SER A 194 6.94 8.02 13.31
C SER A 194 7.69 8.53 12.06
N GLY A 195 7.03 8.48 10.90
CA GLY A 195 7.62 8.84 9.60
C GLY A 195 8.56 7.79 8.97
N ILE A 196 8.88 6.69 9.66
CA ILE A 196 9.78 5.64 9.16
C ILE A 196 8.95 4.56 8.45
N SER A 197 9.31 4.24 7.21
CA SER A 197 8.60 3.30 6.33
C SER A 197 9.52 2.23 5.77
N THR A 198 9.04 1.07 5.30
CA THR A 198 7.62 0.64 5.23
C THR A 198 7.26 -0.39 6.30
N MET A 199 6.03 -0.30 6.80
CA MET A 199 5.37 -1.36 7.56
C MET A 199 4.24 -2.00 6.74
N ALA A 200 4.00 -3.29 6.96
CA ALA A 200 2.93 -4.05 6.32
C ALA A 200 2.34 -5.08 7.28
N PHE A 201 1.02 -5.26 7.21
CA PHE A 201 0.25 -6.14 8.09
C PHE A 201 -0.40 -7.24 7.26
N TYR A 202 -0.20 -8.47 7.69
CA TYR A 202 -0.68 -9.67 7.00
C TYR A 202 -1.55 -10.52 7.92
N ASP A 203 -2.27 -11.48 7.35
CA ASP A 203 -3.06 -12.41 8.13
C ASP A 203 -2.15 -13.21 9.07
N HIS A 204 -2.76 -13.94 9.99
CA HIS A 204 -2.06 -14.75 10.98
C HIS A 204 -1.17 -13.94 11.94
N GLY A 205 -1.49 -12.65 12.11
CA GLY A 205 -0.83 -11.76 13.06
C GLY A 205 0.61 -11.41 12.67
N VAL A 206 0.93 -11.43 11.37
CA VAL A 206 2.29 -11.14 10.89
C VAL A 206 2.47 -9.64 10.62
N LEU A 207 3.54 -9.07 11.19
CA LEU A 207 3.95 -7.69 10.96
C LEU A 207 5.34 -7.65 10.31
N ILE A 208 5.48 -6.88 9.22
CA ILE A 208 6.77 -6.50 8.65
C ILE A 208 7.05 -5.05 8.98
N THR A 209 8.27 -4.77 9.46
CA THR A 209 8.74 -3.43 9.82
C THR A 209 10.10 -3.13 9.20
N PRO A 210 10.52 -1.86 9.15
CA PRO A 210 11.87 -1.46 8.75
C PRO A 210 12.97 -2.08 9.62
N TRP A 211 12.62 -2.48 10.85
CA TRP A 211 13.54 -3.06 11.84
C TRP A 211 13.48 -4.59 11.89
N GLY A 212 12.74 -5.22 10.96
CA GLY A 212 12.57 -6.66 10.90
C GLY A 212 11.13 -7.10 11.12
N GLN A 213 10.98 -8.35 11.59
CA GLN A 213 9.68 -9.00 11.72
C GLN A 213 9.11 -8.79 13.12
N GLY A 214 7.79 -8.65 13.20
CA GLY A 214 7.04 -8.62 14.44
C GLY A 214 5.76 -9.41 14.33
N ILE A 215 4.95 -9.32 15.39
CA ILE A 215 3.60 -9.88 15.43
C ILE A 215 2.60 -8.81 15.82
N TYR A 216 1.34 -9.04 15.50
CA TYR A 216 0.23 -8.27 16.03
C TYR A 216 -0.97 -9.16 16.33
N TYR A 217 -1.78 -8.72 17.27
CA TYR A 217 -3.03 -9.40 17.64
C TYR A 217 -4.06 -8.37 18.12
N PRO A 218 -5.36 -8.71 18.10
CA PRO A 218 -6.39 -7.79 18.58
C PRO A 218 -6.18 -7.42 20.04
N HIS A 219 -6.50 -6.17 20.38
CA HIS A 219 -6.55 -5.76 21.78
C HIS A 219 -7.73 -6.46 22.49
N PRO A 220 -7.55 -6.99 23.71
CA PRO A 220 -8.60 -7.74 24.40
C PRO A 220 -9.85 -6.89 24.69
N ASP A 221 -9.65 -5.62 25.03
CA ASP A 221 -10.75 -4.75 25.52
C ASP A 221 -11.23 -3.71 24.50
N LEU A 222 -10.52 -3.52 23.39
CA LEU A 222 -10.72 -2.39 22.49
C LEU A 222 -10.78 -2.87 21.04
N ALA A 223 -11.97 -2.93 20.46
CA ALA A 223 -12.19 -3.44 19.10
C ALA A 223 -11.42 -2.67 18.01
N GLU A 224 -11.12 -1.40 18.27
CA GLU A 224 -10.39 -0.49 17.37
C GLU A 224 -8.88 -0.53 17.54
N ALA A 225 -8.40 -1.32 18.51
CA ALA A 225 -6.99 -1.41 18.84
C ALA A 225 -6.42 -2.81 18.56
N VAL A 226 -5.12 -2.82 18.31
CA VAL A 226 -4.29 -4.00 18.21
C VAL A 226 -3.10 -3.83 19.14
N VAL A 227 -2.54 -4.94 19.58
CA VAL A 227 -1.23 -4.98 20.22
C VAL A 227 -0.23 -5.41 19.16
N LEU A 228 0.91 -4.73 19.09
CA LEU A 228 2.05 -5.14 18.27
C LEU A 228 3.25 -5.45 19.14
N GLU A 229 4.02 -6.43 18.72
CA GLU A 229 5.31 -6.78 19.32
C GLU A 229 6.37 -6.83 18.22
N PHE A 230 7.34 -5.92 18.28
CA PHE A 230 8.46 -5.87 17.35
C PHE A 230 9.64 -5.14 17.98
N ALA A 231 10.87 -5.41 17.51
CA ALA A 231 12.09 -4.80 18.03
C ALA A 231 12.25 -4.89 19.57
N GLY A 232 11.70 -5.96 20.18
CA GLY A 232 11.74 -6.17 21.63
C GLY A 232 10.79 -5.30 22.46
N ALA A 233 9.90 -4.54 21.81
CA ALA A 233 8.93 -3.67 22.47
C ALA A 233 7.49 -4.08 22.14
N LYS A 234 6.59 -3.86 23.11
CA LYS A 234 5.15 -4.06 22.98
C LYS A 234 4.44 -2.71 22.89
N HIS A 235 3.51 -2.61 21.95
CA HIS A 235 2.82 -1.37 21.61
C HIS A 235 1.31 -1.58 21.56
N HIS A 236 0.56 -0.68 22.17
CA HIS A 236 -0.89 -0.59 22.02
C HIS A 236 -1.20 0.41 20.92
N VAL A 237 -1.75 -0.08 19.81
CA VAL A 237 -2.08 0.74 18.65
C VAL A 237 -3.58 0.87 18.51
N THR A 238 -4.06 2.11 18.59
CA THR A 238 -5.45 2.44 18.25
C THR A 238 -5.49 2.92 16.81
N THR A 239 -6.29 2.25 16.00
CA THR A 239 -6.49 2.63 14.60
C THR A 239 -7.64 3.62 14.51
N PHE A 240 -7.54 4.51 13.53
CA PHE A 240 -8.58 5.47 13.23
C PHE A 240 -8.97 5.35 11.76
N GLU A 241 -10.06 6.02 11.40
CA GLU A 241 -10.36 6.25 10.00
C GLU A 241 -9.23 7.03 9.30
N CYS A 242 -9.31 7.12 7.98
CA CYS A 242 -8.30 7.83 7.19
C CYS A 242 -6.88 7.26 7.24
N HIS A 243 -6.74 5.97 7.53
CA HIS A 243 -5.46 5.27 7.43
C HIS A 243 -4.40 5.90 8.35
N LYS A 244 -4.82 6.21 9.59
CA LYS A 244 -3.99 6.73 10.67
C LYS A 244 -4.11 5.82 11.89
N PHE A 245 -3.05 5.75 12.69
CA PHE A 245 -3.09 5.16 14.01
C PHE A 245 -2.22 5.94 15.01
N THR A 246 -2.48 5.72 16.30
CA THR A 246 -1.61 6.14 17.40
C THR A 246 -1.10 4.90 18.11
N SER A 247 0.19 4.88 18.43
CA SER A 247 0.85 3.83 19.17
C SER A 247 1.33 4.37 20.51
N VAL A 248 1.16 3.56 21.56
CA VAL A 248 1.72 3.81 22.89
C VAL A 248 2.58 2.61 23.26
N ARG A 249 3.88 2.82 23.51
CA ARG A 249 4.78 1.77 23.99
C ARG A 249 4.47 1.42 25.45
N GLU A 250 4.36 0.13 25.75
CA GLU A 250 3.93 -0.36 27.07
C GLU A 250 4.94 -0.03 28.19
N THR A 251 6.24 -0.03 27.87
CA THR A 251 7.31 0.10 28.88
C THR A 251 7.44 1.51 29.47
N ASP A 252 7.25 2.55 28.66
CA ASP A 252 7.53 3.93 29.04
C ASP A 252 6.46 4.94 28.58
N GLY A 253 5.40 4.46 27.94
CA GLY A 253 4.31 5.30 27.48
C GLY A 253 4.65 6.19 26.28
N GLU A 254 5.79 5.95 25.59
CA GLU A 254 6.15 6.73 24.41
C GLU A 254 5.01 6.68 23.38
N LYS A 255 4.56 7.86 22.94
CA LYS A 255 3.48 8.00 21.96
C LYS A 255 4.04 8.37 20.61
N VAL A 256 3.65 7.62 19.59
CA VAL A 256 4.01 7.89 18.20
C VAL A 256 2.80 7.73 17.29
N GLU A 257 2.80 8.46 16.19
CA GLU A 257 1.74 8.34 15.18
C GLU A 257 2.23 7.55 13.98
N GLY A 258 1.30 6.90 13.30
CA GLY A 258 1.55 6.30 12.00
C GLY A 258 0.41 6.54 11.02
N TRP A 259 0.74 6.47 9.74
CA TRP A 259 -0.18 6.72 8.64
C TRP A 259 0.24 5.97 7.39
N VAL A 260 -0.71 5.69 6.49
CA VAL A 260 -0.39 5.13 5.17
C VAL A 260 0.36 6.17 4.34
N GLN A 261 1.51 5.77 3.79
CA GLN A 261 2.27 6.59 2.86
C GLN A 261 1.63 6.55 1.47
N LEU A 262 1.05 7.68 1.09
CA LEU A 262 0.53 7.93 -0.26
C LEU A 262 1.61 8.43 -1.24
N GLY A 263 2.90 8.34 -0.90
CA GLY A 263 4.02 8.95 -1.63
C GLY A 263 4.18 8.51 -3.10
N GLY A 264 4.81 9.33 -3.94
CA GLY A 264 4.91 9.13 -5.41
C GLY A 264 5.66 7.86 -5.86
N PRO A 265 5.67 7.55 -7.17
CA PRO A 265 6.36 6.37 -7.70
C PRO A 265 7.83 6.39 -7.29
N GLY A 266 8.27 5.37 -6.57
CA GLY A 266 9.66 5.26 -6.16
C GLY A 266 10.55 5.14 -7.40
N SER A 267 11.69 5.82 -7.39
CA SER A 267 12.77 5.53 -8.32
C SER A 267 13.32 4.14 -7.99
N CYS A 268 13.54 3.32 -9.01
CA CYS A 268 14.31 2.11 -8.84
C CYS A 268 15.77 2.49 -8.59
N ASN A 269 16.34 1.96 -7.52
CA ASN A 269 17.77 2.04 -7.24
C ASN A 269 18.49 0.90 -7.95
#